data_AF-A0A972J3I5-F1
#
_entry.id   AF-A0A972J3I5-F1
#
_cell.length_a   1.000
_cell.length_b   1.000
_cell.length_c   1.000
_cell.angle_alpha   90.00
_cell.angle_beta   90.00
_cell.angle_gamma   90.00
#
_symmetry.space_group_name_H-M   'P 1'
#
loop_
_entity.id
_entity.type
_entity.pdbx_description
1 polymer ?
#
loop_
_entity_poly.entity_id
_entity_poly.type
_entity_poly.pdbx_seq_one_letter_code
_entity_poly.pdbx_strand_id
1 'polypeptide(L)'
;MKKTDPPDDSWELLCERCGLCCFEKIEDESGAILFTSTPCRYLDVVTRECRIYHRRFEIYPECVRLTEERVRQLAWLHDECGYRKALGLTRKR
;
A
#
# COMPACT_ATOMS: atom_id res chain seq x y z
N MET A 1 20.98 -8.72 -12.97
CA MET A 1 19.65 -8.88 -13.60
C MET A 1 18.57 -8.63 -12.55
N LYS A 2 18.18 -7.37 -12.27
CA LYS A 2 17.04 -7.10 -11.38
C LYS A 2 15.81 -7.02 -12.28
N LYS A 3 14.99 -8.07 -12.30
CA LYS A 3 13.65 -8.00 -12.90
C LYS A 3 12.82 -7.07 -12.03
N THR A 4 12.73 -5.82 -12.43
CA THR A 4 11.59 -4.98 -12.05
C THR A 4 10.46 -5.41 -12.96
N ASP A 5 9.69 -6.41 -12.52
CA ASP A 5 8.42 -6.71 -13.16
C ASP A 5 7.57 -5.42 -13.08
N PRO A 6 7.08 -4.91 -14.23
CA PRO A 6 6.10 -3.84 -14.20
C PRO A 6 4.90 -4.34 -13.38
N PRO A 7 4.26 -3.49 -12.56
CA PRO A 7 3.03 -3.90 -11.92
C PRO A 7 2.09 -4.34 -13.05
N ASP A 8 1.65 -5.59 -13.00
CA ASP A 8 0.62 -6.09 -13.90
C ASP A 8 -0.56 -5.12 -13.78
N ASP A 9 -0.98 -4.49 -14.88
CA ASP A 9 -2.05 -3.49 -14.86
C ASP A 9 -3.30 -4.07 -14.18
N SER A 10 -3.54 -5.39 -14.30
CA SER A 10 -4.64 -6.08 -13.63
C SER A 10 -4.50 -6.10 -12.11
N TRP A 11 -3.29 -6.13 -11.57
CA TRP A 11 -3.01 -6.07 -10.15
C TRP A 11 -3.31 -4.68 -9.59
N GLU A 12 -2.96 -3.63 -10.33
CA GLU A 12 -3.21 -2.25 -9.93
C GLU A 12 -4.71 -1.90 -9.90
N LEU A 13 -5.54 -2.59 -10.70
CA LEU A 13 -7.00 -2.47 -10.65
C LEU A 13 -7.60 -2.93 -9.32
N LEU A 14 -6.87 -3.74 -8.54
CA LEU A 14 -7.32 -4.19 -7.21
C LEU A 14 -7.23 -3.09 -6.15
N CYS A 15 -6.54 -1.98 -6.43
CA CYS A 15 -6.43 -0.88 -5.48
C CYS A 15 -7.76 -0.15 -5.34
N GLU A 16 -8.39 -0.26 -4.17
CA GLU A 16 -9.63 0.45 -3.83
C GLU A 16 -9.42 1.94 -3.47
N ARG A 17 -8.21 2.49 -3.69
CA ARG A 17 -7.86 3.91 -3.43
C ARG A 17 -8.22 4.40 -2.01
N CYS A 18 -8.08 3.53 -1.01
CA CYS A 18 -8.42 3.86 0.38
C CYS A 18 -7.47 4.87 1.05
N GLY A 19 -6.30 5.14 0.46
CA GLY A 19 -5.31 6.10 0.96
C GLY A 19 -4.48 5.64 2.17
N LEU A 20 -4.83 4.52 2.82
CA LEU A 20 -4.17 4.05 4.04
C LEU A 20 -2.68 3.72 3.83
N CYS A 21 -2.32 3.15 2.69
CA CYS A 21 -0.92 2.89 2.38
C CYS A 21 -0.08 4.16 2.23
N CYS A 22 -0.71 5.32 2.00
CA CYS A 22 -0.06 6.62 1.84
C CYS A 22 0.24 7.35 3.15
N PHE A 23 -0.17 6.83 4.31
CA PHE A 23 0.24 7.39 5.61
C PHE A 23 1.61 6.86 6.00
N GLU A 24 2.37 7.71 6.71
CA GLU A 24 3.63 7.32 7.30
C GLU A 24 3.42 6.20 8.34
N LYS A 25 4.42 5.33 8.40
CA LYS A 25 4.44 4.15 9.25
C LYS A 25 5.73 4.14 10.03
N ILE A 26 5.61 3.89 11.32
CA ILE A 26 6.76 3.69 12.21
C ILE A 26 6.74 2.25 12.69
N GLU A 27 7.93 1.66 12.81
CA GLU A 27 8.11 0.36 13.45
C GLU A 27 8.52 0.62 14.90
N ASP A 28 7.85 -0.03 15.85
CA ASP A 28 8.23 0.03 17.26
C ASP A 28 9.28 -1.03 17.63
N GLU A 29 9.72 -1.04 18.89
CA GLU A 29 10.73 -1.98 19.40
C GLU A 29 10.29 -3.45 19.33
N SER A 30 8.98 -3.72 19.22
CA SER A 30 8.43 -5.07 19.07
C SER A 30 8.34 -5.54 17.62
N GLY A 31 8.65 -4.66 16.65
CA GLY A 31 8.46 -4.90 15.22
C GLY A 31 7.03 -4.66 14.74
N ALA A 32 6.18 -4.04 15.57
CA ALA A 32 4.82 -3.69 15.16
C ALA A 32 4.83 -2.39 14.34
N ILE A 33 4.09 -2.39 13.24
CA ILE A 33 3.95 -1.23 12.36
C ILE A 33 2.75 -0.39 12.80
N LEU A 34 3.02 0.84 13.24
CA LEU A 34 2.03 1.81 13.66
C LEU A 34 1.83 2.88 12.59
N PHE A 35 0.58 3.25 12.35
CA PHE A 35 0.23 4.35 11.46
C PHE A 35 0.33 5.68 12.19
N THR A 36 0.93 6.68 11.54
CA THR A 36 0.85 8.06 12.01
C THR A 36 -0.30 8.79 11.33
N SER A 37 -0.70 9.94 11.88
CA SER A 37 -1.65 10.85 11.23
C SER A 37 -1.02 11.69 10.11
N THR A 38 0.26 11.45 9.78
CA THR A 38 1.00 12.18 8.76
C THR A 38 0.76 11.54 7.39
N PRO A 39 0.07 12.23 6.46
CA PRO A 39 -0.10 11.74 5.10
C PRO A 39 1.17 11.96 4.27
N CYS A 40 1.38 11.12 3.26
CA CYS A 40 2.33 11.40 2.18
C CYS A 40 1.96 12.73 1.51
N ARG A 41 2.98 13.51 1.11
CA ARG A 41 2.82 14.81 0.43
C ARG A 41 1.98 14.79 -0.85
N TYR A 42 1.73 13.61 -1.43
CA TYR A 42 0.94 13.43 -2.64
C TYR A 42 -0.46 12.85 -2.40
N LEU A 43 -0.80 12.53 -1.15
CA LEU A 43 -2.14 12.12 -0.77
C LEU A 43 -3.05 13.35 -0.70
N ASP A 44 -4.18 13.29 -1.41
CA ASP A 44 -5.28 14.21 -1.16
C ASP A 44 -6.07 13.69 0.04
N VAL A 45 -6.00 14.36 1.18
CA VAL A 45 -6.68 13.91 2.41
C VAL A 45 -8.21 14.06 2.35
N VAL A 46 -8.73 14.87 1.43
CA VAL A 46 -10.18 15.06 1.26
C VAL A 46 -10.75 13.91 0.45
N THR A 47 -10.14 13.58 -0.70
CA THR A 47 -10.62 12.49 -1.56
C THR A 47 -10.03 11.12 -1.19
N ARG A 48 -8.97 11.09 -0.37
CA ARG A 48 -8.13 9.93 -0.04
C ARG A 48 -7.37 9.33 -1.22
N GLU A 49 -7.26 10.05 -2.32
CA GLU A 49 -6.60 9.57 -3.54
C GLU A 49 -5.15 10.07 -3.64
N CYS A 50 -4.27 9.24 -4.19
CA CYS A 50 -2.91 9.64 -4.53
C CYS A 50 -2.91 10.41 -5.85
N ARG A 51 -2.48 11.67 -5.81
CA ARG A 51 -2.46 12.58 -6.98
C ARG A 51 -1.52 12.12 -8.11
N ILE A 52 -0.57 11.25 -7.78
CA ILE A 52 0.45 10.73 -8.71
C ILE A 52 0.39 9.21 -8.86
N TYR A 53 -0.75 8.57 -8.56
CA TYR A 53 -0.85 7.10 -8.43
C TYR A 53 -0.18 6.31 -9.57
N HIS A 54 -0.41 6.71 -10.82
CA HIS A 54 0.13 6.07 -12.04
C HIS A 54 1.66 6.20 -12.19
N ARG A 55 2.27 7.25 -11.62
CA ARG A 55 3.73 7.51 -11.66
C ARG A 55 4.36 7.50 -10.27
N ARG A 56 3.68 6.93 -9.27
CA ARG A 56 4.08 7.05 -7.86
C ARG A 56 5.46 6.48 -7.58
N PHE A 57 5.84 5.41 -8.26
CA PHE A 57 7.16 4.79 -8.11
C PHE A 57 8.28 5.52 -8.87
N GLU A 58 7.93 6.35 -9.86
CA GLU A 58 8.89 7.19 -10.59
C GLU A 58 9.17 8.48 -9.81
N ILE A 59 8.11 9.12 -9.30
CA ILE A 59 8.16 10.41 -8.60
C ILE A 59 8.52 10.24 -7.12
N TYR A 60 8.13 9.12 -6.49
CA TYR A 60 8.37 8.84 -5.09
C TYR A 60 8.78 7.36 -4.88
N PRO A 61 10.08 7.03 -5.08
CA PRO A 61 10.58 5.66 -5.02
C PRO A 61 10.35 4.95 -3.67
N GLU A 62 10.20 5.73 -2.59
CA GLU A 62 9.86 5.25 -1.24
C GLU A 62 8.42 4.73 -1.12
N CYS A 63 7.58 4.91 -2.15
CA CYS A 63 6.23 4.37 -2.16
C CYS A 63 6.28 2.84 -2.06
N VAL A 64 5.51 2.29 -1.12
CA VAL A 64 5.46 0.84 -0.92
C VAL A 64 4.87 0.14 -2.15
N ARG A 65 5.68 -0.69 -2.81
CA ARG A 65 5.20 -1.63 -3.82
C ARG A 65 4.45 -2.77 -3.14
N LEU A 66 3.16 -2.89 -3.40
CA LEU A 66 2.29 -3.92 -2.85
C LEU A 66 2.24 -5.11 -3.81
N THR A 67 3.33 -5.86 -3.97
CA THR A 67 3.31 -7.12 -4.75
C THR A 67 2.54 -8.20 -3.99
N GLU A 68 2.11 -9.26 -4.68
CA GLU A 68 1.41 -10.38 -4.03
C GLU A 68 2.19 -10.92 -2.81
N GLU A 69 3.49 -11.16 -2.97
CA GLU A 69 4.35 -11.69 -1.90
C GLU A 69 4.42 -10.74 -0.72
N ARG A 70 4.57 -9.44 -0.99
CA ARG A 70 4.61 -8.41 0.05
C ARG A 70 3.28 -8.32 0.77
N VAL A 71 2.15 -8.32 0.07
CA VAL A 71 0.82 -8.23 0.69
C VAL A 71 0.56 -9.38 1.66
N ARG A 72 1.10 -10.58 1.39
CA ARG A 72 1.05 -11.73 2.31
C ARG A 72 1.88 -11.53 3.58
N GLN A 73 2.93 -10.71 3.54
CA GLN A 73 3.84 -10.43 4.65
C GLN A 73 3.47 -9.17 5.44
N LEU A 74 2.82 -8.18 4.81
CA LEU A 74 2.49 -6.89 5.42
C LEU A 74 1.28 -7.01 6.34
N ALA A 75 1.55 -7.23 7.63
CA ALA A 75 0.53 -7.35 8.67
C ALA A 75 -0.24 -6.03 8.96
N TRP A 76 0.24 -4.87 8.55
CA TRP A 76 -0.45 -3.60 8.79
C TRP A 76 -1.54 -3.27 7.77
N LEU A 77 -1.61 -4.00 6.66
CA LEU A 77 -2.68 -3.80 5.69
C LEU A 77 -4.03 -4.25 6.29
N HIS A 78 -5.03 -3.37 6.22
CA HIS A 78 -6.37 -3.65 6.70
C HIS A 78 -7.07 -4.75 5.88
N ASP A 79 -8.01 -5.48 6.48
CA ASP A 79 -8.70 -6.59 5.81
C ASP A 79 -9.53 -6.16 4.61
N GLU A 80 -10.05 -4.93 4.63
CA GLU A 80 -10.76 -4.34 3.48
C GLU A 80 -9.83 -3.87 2.36
N CYS A 81 -8.51 -4.06 2.45
CA CYS A 81 -7.60 -3.66 1.37
C CYS A 81 -7.89 -4.52 0.14
N GLY A 82 -8.19 -3.91 -1.01
CA GLY A 82 -8.51 -4.65 -2.24
C GLY A 82 -7.46 -5.69 -2.64
N TYR A 83 -6.17 -5.40 -2.43
CA TYR A 83 -5.09 -6.38 -2.62
C TYR A 83 -5.18 -7.59 -1.67
N ARG A 84 -5.56 -7.39 -0.40
CA ARG A 84 -5.76 -8.49 0.56
C ARG A 84 -7.00 -9.30 0.24
N LYS A 85 -8.08 -8.63 -0.15
CA LYS A 85 -9.34 -9.27 -0.57
C LYS A 85 -9.11 -10.16 -1.78
N ALA A 86 -8.37 -9.69 -2.77
CA ALA A 86 -8.01 -10.47 -3.96
C ALA A 86 -7.23 -11.76 -3.63
N LEU A 87 -6.43 -11.74 -2.54
CA LEU A 87 -5.68 -12.89 -2.07
C LEU A 87 -6.40 -13.72 -0.99
N GLY A 88 -7.63 -13.37 -0.62
CA GLY A 88 -8.39 -14.05 0.43
C GLY A 88 -7.81 -13.90 1.84
N LEU A 89 -6.98 -12.89 2.09
CA LEU A 89 -6.22 -12.72 3.35
C LEU A 89 -7.05 -12.05 4.47
N THR A 90 -8.32 -12.41 4.64
CA THR A 90 -9.14 -11.84 5.72
C THR A 90 -8.71 -12.41 7.08
N ARG A 91 -8.43 -11.55 8.06
CA ARG A 91 -8.21 -12.02 9.44
C ARG A 91 -9.52 -12.58 9.97
N LYS A 92 -9.54 -13.87 10.33
CA LYS A 92 -10.62 -14.42 11.15
C LYS A 92 -10.59 -13.70 12.49
N ARG A 93 -11.69 -13.01 12.79
CA ARG A 93 -11.92 -12.33 14.05
C ARG A 93 -11.99 -13.32 15.20
#